data_AF-A0A392MRK5-F1
#
_entry.id   AF-A0A392MRK5-F1
#
_cell.length_a   1.000
_cell.length_b   1.000
_cell.length_c   1.000
_cell.angle_alpha   90.00
_cell.angle_beta   90.00
_cell.angle_gamma   90.00
#
_symmetry.space_group_name_H-M   'P 1'
#
loop_
_entity.id
_entity.type
_entity.pdbx_description
1 polymer ?
#
loop_
_entity_poly.entity_id
_entity_poly.type
_entity_poly.pdbx_seq_one_letter_code
_entity_poly.pdbx_strand_id
1 'polypeptide(L)'
;FVILGNHRDAWTFGAVDPNSGNAALLEVAQRLGELQKRGWQPRRTIILYCAIEMLRIMALNDQQNGLKRTDREILASRAVAYLNVDNAVGGPGFHASATPQLEELIKRATQKV
;
A
#
# COMPACT_ATOMS: atom_id res chain seq x y z
N PHE A 1 3.25 12.16 -0.91
CA PHE A 1 2.38 11.05 -0.51
C PHE A 1 3.23 9.84 -0.19
N VAL A 2 2.89 9.16 0.89
CA VAL A 2 3.28 7.75 1.09
C VAL A 2 2.02 6.95 0.88
N ILE A 3 2.05 6.03 -0.07
CA ILE A 3 0.87 5.29 -0.50
C ILE A 3 1.03 3.85 -0.03
N LEU A 4 0.04 3.33 0.68
CA LEU A 4 -0.07 1.91 1.03
C LEU A 4 -1.24 1.33 0.23
N GLY A 5 -0.94 0.36 -0.63
CA GLY A 5 -1.84 -0.18 -1.62
C GLY A 5 -2.11 -1.67 -1.44
N ASN A 6 -3.32 -2.10 -1.81
CA ASN A 6 -3.68 -3.49 -2.02
C ASN A 6 -4.78 -3.61 -3.10
N HIS A 7 -4.94 -4.77 -3.76
CA HIS A 7 -6.14 -5.04 -4.56
C HIS A 7 -7.22 -5.78 -3.75
N ARG A 8 -8.42 -5.88 -4.31
CA ARG A 8 -9.62 -6.35 -3.61
C ARG A 8 -10.25 -7.57 -4.26
N ASP A 9 -10.16 -7.67 -5.58
CA ASP A 9 -10.58 -8.80 -6.38
C ASP A 9 -9.76 -10.05 -6.06
N ALA A 10 -10.41 -11.20 -6.08
CA ALA A 10 -9.76 -12.49 -5.97
C ALA A 10 -10.32 -13.43 -7.03
N TRP A 11 -9.49 -14.37 -7.49
CA TRP A 11 -9.93 -15.44 -8.41
C TRP A 11 -10.97 -16.37 -7.79
N THR A 12 -10.91 -16.58 -6.48
CA THR A 12 -11.86 -17.42 -5.71
C THR A 12 -12.22 -16.75 -4.38
N PHE A 13 -11.90 -17.37 -3.24
CA PHE A 13 -12.13 -16.80 -1.91
C PHE A 13 -11.03 -15.80 -1.50
N GLY A 14 -9.82 -16.00 -2.02
CA GLY A 14 -8.72 -15.05 -1.85
C GLY A 14 -8.25 -14.81 -0.43
N ALA A 15 -8.22 -15.84 0.42
CA ALA A 15 -7.85 -15.70 1.83
C ALA A 15 -6.43 -15.12 2.03
N VAL A 16 -5.49 -15.54 1.18
CA VAL A 16 -4.14 -14.97 1.10
C VAL A 16 -4.18 -13.79 0.14
N ASP A 17 -4.39 -14.08 -1.15
CA ASP A 17 -4.45 -13.13 -2.25
C ASP A 17 -5.89 -12.70 -2.54
N PRO A 18 -6.34 -11.46 -2.22
CA PRO A 18 -5.60 -10.38 -1.53
C PRO A 18 -6.15 -10.09 -0.13
N ASN A 19 -7.03 -10.94 0.43
CA ASN A 19 -7.75 -10.59 1.66
C ASN A 19 -6.84 -10.51 2.89
N SER A 20 -5.70 -11.20 2.87
CA SER A 20 -4.69 -11.04 3.92
C SER A 20 -4.14 -9.60 3.94
N GLY A 21 -3.87 -9.04 2.75
CA GLY A 21 -3.48 -7.65 2.58
C GLY A 21 -4.59 -6.67 2.97
N ASN A 22 -5.84 -6.98 2.63
CA ASN A 22 -6.98 -6.12 2.96
C ASN A 22 -7.19 -6.04 4.46
N ALA A 23 -7.10 -7.17 5.16
CA ALA A 23 -7.17 -7.21 6.61
C ALA A 23 -6.06 -6.35 7.24
N ALA A 24 -4.81 -6.51 6.79
CA ALA A 24 -3.70 -5.70 7.28
C ALA A 24 -3.88 -4.20 7.00
N LEU A 25 -4.37 -3.83 5.81
CA LEU A 25 -4.61 -2.45 5.41
C LEU A 25 -5.71 -1.78 6.27
N LEU A 26 -6.81 -2.49 6.53
CA LEU A 26 -7.90 -2.01 7.37
C LEU A 26 -7.46 -1.82 8.82
N GLU A 27 -6.67 -2.74 9.36
CA GLU A 27 -6.11 -2.60 10.71
C GLU A 27 -5.16 -1.39 10.79
N VAL A 28 -4.29 -1.19 9.80
CA VAL A 28 -3.44 0.01 9.73
C VAL A 28 -4.30 1.28 9.67
N ALA A 29 -5.37 1.29 8.87
CA ALA A 29 -6.29 2.42 8.79
C ALA A 29 -6.92 2.74 10.16
N GLN A 30 -7.38 1.70 10.86
CA GLN A 30 -7.98 1.84 12.18
C GLN A 30 -6.98 2.42 13.19
N ARG A 31 -5.75 1.89 13.24
CA ARG A 31 -4.70 2.38 14.16
C ARG A 31 -4.26 3.80 13.85
N LEU A 32 -4.11 4.15 12.57
CA LEU A 32 -3.81 5.53 12.17
C LEU A 32 -4.95 6.49 12.55
N GLY A 33 -6.20 6.06 12.41
CA GLY A 33 -7.37 6.82 12.87
C GLY A 33 -7.39 7.03 14.38
N GLU A 34 -7.03 6.00 15.17
CA GLU A 34 -6.88 6.12 16.63
C GLU A 34 -5.77 7.09 17.02
N LEU A 35 -4.61 7.04 16.35
CA LEU A 35 -3.52 7.99 16.56
C LEU A 35 -3.94 9.42 16.23
N GLN A 36 -4.67 9.61 15.14
CA GLN A 36 -5.16 10.93 14.74
C GLN A 36 -6.13 11.52 15.77
N LYS A 37 -7.02 10.69 16.35
CA LYS A 37 -7.89 11.10 17.46
C LYS A 37 -7.11 11.51 18.72
N ARG A 38 -5.90 10.99 18.90
CA ARG A 38 -4.97 11.37 20.00
C ARG A 38 -4.10 12.60 19.67
N GLY A 39 -4.36 13.26 18.54
CA GLY A 39 -3.64 14.47 18.13
C GLY A 39 -2.35 14.21 17.34
N TRP A 40 -2.04 12.95 17.03
CA TRP A 40 -0.92 12.65 16.13
C TRP A 40 -1.27 13.08 14.70
N GLN A 41 -0.32 13.75 14.04
CA GLN A 41 -0.45 14.12 12.64
C GLN A 41 0.78 13.65 11.87
N PRO A 42 0.61 12.95 10.73
CA PRO A 42 1.74 12.51 9.94
C PRO A 42 2.41 13.71 9.26
N ARG A 43 3.74 13.73 9.24
CA ARG A 43 4.51 14.79 8.54
C ARG A 43 4.17 14.88 7.04
N ARG A 44 3.83 13.76 6.42
CA ARG A 44 3.40 13.66 5.02
C ARG A 44 2.06 12.96 4.97
N THR A 45 1.21 13.37 4.04
CA THR A 45 -0.05 12.68 3.76
C THR A 45 0.19 11.20 3.42
N ILE A 46 -0.47 10.32 4.18
CA ILE A 46 -0.54 8.88 3.96
C ILE A 46 -1.83 8.59 3.21
N ILE A 47 -1.74 7.87 2.09
CA ILE A 47 -2.88 7.45 1.30
C ILE A 47 -3.01 5.94 1.45
N LEU A 48 -4.15 5.47 1.98
CA LEU A 48 -4.50 4.06 2.00
C LEU A 48 -5.39 3.80 0.79
N TYR A 49 -4.94 2.94 -0.12
CA TYR A 49 -5.59 2.68 -1.39
C TYR A 49 -5.92 1.19 -1.52
N CYS A 50 -7.20 0.90 -1.74
CA CYS A 50 -7.67 -0.45 -2.04
C CYS A 50 -8.25 -0.41 -3.47
N ALA A 51 -7.55 -1.03 -4.41
CA ALA A 51 -7.99 -1.10 -5.80
C ALA A 51 -9.00 -2.23 -5.97
N ILE A 52 -9.97 -2.04 -6.87
CA ILE A 52 -10.91 -3.11 -7.23
C ILE A 52 -10.21 -4.21 -8.04
N GLU A 53 -9.13 -3.90 -8.75
CA GLU A 53 -8.42 -4.82 -9.65
C GLU A 53 -6.89 -4.68 -9.51
N MET A 54 -6.15 -5.78 -9.40
CA MET A 54 -4.68 -5.80 -9.35
C MET A 54 -4.04 -5.09 -10.56
N LEU A 55 -4.62 -5.28 -11.75
CA LEU A 55 -4.15 -4.62 -12.97
C LEU A 55 -4.26 -3.09 -12.85
N ARG A 56 -5.20 -2.55 -12.06
CA ARG A 56 -5.37 -1.10 -11.88
C ARG A 56 -4.26 -0.49 -11.01
N ILE A 57 -3.62 -1.29 -10.16
CA ILE A 57 -2.42 -0.91 -9.40
C ILE A 57 -1.20 -0.87 -10.32
N MET A 58 -1.05 -1.86 -11.19
CA MET A 58 0.07 -1.94 -12.15
C MET A 58 -0.09 -0.98 -13.34
N ALA A 59 -1.33 -0.68 -13.73
CA ALA A 59 -1.69 0.14 -14.88
C ALA A 59 -2.02 1.58 -14.47
N LEU A 60 -1.22 2.18 -13.59
CA LEU A 60 -1.08 3.64 -13.46
C LEU A 60 -0.74 4.30 -14.82
N ASN A 61 -0.38 3.51 -15.83
CA ASN A 61 -0.07 3.93 -17.20
C ASN A 61 -1.27 3.95 -18.17
N ASP A 62 -2.42 3.33 -17.86
CA ASP A 62 -3.54 3.22 -18.82
C ASP A 62 -4.61 4.32 -18.65
N GLN A 63 -4.98 4.96 -19.77
CA GLN A 63 -6.03 5.98 -19.86
C GLN A 63 -7.41 5.42 -19.47
N GLN A 64 -7.59 4.10 -19.56
CA GLN A 64 -8.85 3.42 -19.22
C GLN A 64 -9.16 3.36 -17.71
N ASN A 65 -8.20 3.67 -16.83
CA ASN A 65 -8.35 3.41 -15.41
C ASN A 65 -8.96 4.55 -14.58
N GLY A 66 -9.35 5.66 -15.21
CA GLY A 66 -9.99 6.80 -14.55
C GLY A 66 -9.03 7.72 -13.79
N LEU A 67 -7.72 7.43 -13.78
CA LEU A 67 -6.69 8.35 -13.31
C LEU A 67 -6.53 9.46 -14.36
N LYS A 68 -6.92 10.68 -14.00
CA LYS A 68 -6.75 11.81 -14.93
C LYS A 68 -5.26 12.09 -15.11
N ARG A 69 -4.88 12.66 -16.24
CA ARG A 69 -3.49 13.10 -16.50
C ARG A 69 -2.93 13.95 -15.34
N THR A 70 -3.80 14.76 -14.74
CA THR A 70 -3.55 15.58 -13.56
C THR A 70 -3.14 14.75 -12.34
N ASP A 71 -3.77 13.60 -12.09
CA ASP A 71 -3.44 12.73 -10.96
C ASP A 71 -2.05 12.11 -11.14
N ARG A 72 -1.67 11.77 -12.39
CA ARG A 72 -0.32 11.27 -12.70
C ARG A 72 0.75 12.32 -12.43
N GLU A 73 0.50 13.57 -12.82
CA GLU A 73 1.43 14.68 -12.58
C GLU A 73 1.58 14.97 -11.08
N ILE A 74 0.48 14.88 -10.32
CA ILE A 74 0.49 15.03 -8.87
C ILE A 74 1.26 13.86 -8.23
N LEU A 75 1.03 12.61 -8.65
CA LEU A 75 1.77 11.46 -8.13
C LEU A 75 3.26 11.54 -8.48
N ALA A 76 3.60 11.87 -9.72
CA ALA A 76 4.99 12.02 -10.16
C ALA A 76 5.74 13.11 -9.37
N SER A 77 5.06 14.22 -9.03
CA SER A 77 5.68 15.33 -8.31
C SER A 77 5.67 15.18 -6.78
N ARG A 78 4.70 14.44 -6.21
CA ARG A 78 4.48 14.41 -4.74
C ARG A 78 4.61 13.03 -4.12
N ALA A 79 4.46 11.93 -4.86
CA ALA A 79 4.58 10.59 -4.29
C ALA A 79 6.05 10.30 -3.97
N VAL A 80 6.28 9.80 -2.75
CA VAL A 80 7.62 9.50 -2.24
C VAL A 80 7.86 8.00 -2.25
N ALA A 81 6.84 7.21 -1.89
CA ALA A 81 6.90 5.77 -1.91
C ALA A 81 5.51 5.18 -2.12
N TYR A 82 5.46 4.03 -2.79
CA TYR A 82 4.31 3.14 -2.90
C TYR A 82 4.69 1.80 -2.26
N LEU A 83 3.95 1.39 -1.25
CA LEU A 83 4.11 0.10 -0.57
C LEU A 83 2.92 -0.77 -0.96
N ASN A 84 3.17 -1.89 -1.63
CA ASN A 84 2.14 -2.87 -1.96
C ASN A 84 2.06 -3.93 -0.85
N VAL A 85 0.86 -4.17 -0.32
CA VAL A 85 0.56 -5.20 0.67
C VAL A 85 -0.52 -6.10 0.09
N ASP A 86 -0.08 -6.95 -0.83
CA ASP A 86 -0.96 -7.86 -1.55
C ASP A 86 -1.27 -9.11 -0.71
N ASN A 87 -0.20 -9.86 -0.51
CA ASN A 87 -0.14 -11.03 0.34
C ASN A 87 0.60 -10.66 1.62
N ALA A 88 -0.14 -10.20 2.63
CA ALA A 88 0.43 -9.90 3.94
C ALA A 88 0.85 -11.18 4.69
N VAL A 89 0.11 -12.28 4.49
CA VAL A 89 0.44 -13.59 5.08
C VAL A 89 -0.02 -14.73 4.18
N GLY A 90 0.89 -15.68 3.92
CA GLY A 90 0.60 -16.90 3.15
C GLY A 90 1.43 -18.13 3.54
N GLY A 91 2.33 -17.99 4.53
CA GLY A 91 3.24 -19.05 4.96
C GLY A 91 4.30 -18.53 5.94
N PRO A 92 5.23 -19.38 6.38
CA PRO A 92 6.33 -18.99 7.25
C PRO A 92 7.39 -18.16 6.51
N GLY A 93 8.07 -17.27 7.24
CA GLY A 93 9.16 -16.46 6.72
C GLY A 93 8.72 -15.08 6.22
N PHE A 94 9.67 -14.14 6.19
CA PHE A 94 9.46 -12.78 5.70
C PHE A 94 10.09 -12.61 4.32
N HIS A 95 9.32 -12.07 3.39
CA HIS A 95 9.74 -11.82 2.01
C HIS A 95 9.40 -10.37 1.65
N ALA A 96 10.36 -9.65 1.07
CA ALA A 96 10.15 -8.28 0.60
C ALA A 96 10.98 -8.02 -0.65
N SER A 97 10.39 -7.29 -1.59
CA SER A 97 11.04 -6.79 -2.81
C SER A 97 10.82 -5.29 -2.89
N ALA A 98 11.88 -4.54 -3.15
CA ALA A 98 11.80 -3.09 -3.25
C ALA A 98 12.91 -2.53 -4.13
N THR A 99 12.78 -1.26 -4.50
CA THR A 99 13.89 -0.54 -5.15
C THR A 99 15.04 -0.35 -4.14
N PRO A 100 16.30 -0.23 -4.60
CA PRO A 100 17.46 -0.10 -3.70
C PRO A 100 17.35 1.04 -2.67
N GLN A 101 16.62 2.11 -3.00
CA GLN A 101 16.39 3.25 -2.09
C GLN A 101 15.64 2.87 -0.81
N LEU A 102 14.89 1.75 -0.79
CA LEU A 102 14.14 1.28 0.37
C LEU A 102 14.84 0.13 1.12
N GLU A 103 15.96 -0.38 0.62
CA GLU A 103 16.63 -1.56 1.19
C GLU A 103 17.00 -1.37 2.67
N GLU A 104 17.69 -0.27 2.98
CA GLU A 104 18.10 0.05 4.36
C GLU A 104 16.90 0.32 5.27
N LEU A 105 15.83 0.92 4.74
CA LEU A 105 14.60 1.15 5.48
C LEU A 105 13.96 -0.19 5.89
N ILE A 106 13.90 -1.15 4.97
CA ILE A 106 13.35 -2.49 5.24
C ILE A 106 14.19 -3.19 6.32
N LYS A 107 15.51 -3.20 6.19
CA LYS A 107 16.42 -3.81 7.19
C LYS A 107 16.22 -3.22 8.58
N ARG A 108 16.10 -1.90 8.69
CA ARG A 108 15.88 -1.22 9.99
C ARG A 108 14.49 -1.47 10.55
N ALA A 109 13.48 -1.61 9.70
CA ALA A 109 12.12 -1.89 10.14
C ALA A 109 12.01 -3.30 10.72
N THR A 110 12.62 -4.31 10.08
CA THR A 110 12.58 -5.70 10.54
C THR A 110 13.36 -5.94 11.83
N GLN A 111 14.32 -5.08 12.20
CA GLN A 111 15.01 -5.13 13.50
C GLN A 111 14.13 -4.71 14.69
N LYS A 112 12.95 -4.14 14.44
CA LYS A 112 12.04 -3.60 15.47
C LYS A 112 10.79 -4.45 15.68
N VAL A 113 10.70 -5.60 15.02
CA VAL A 113 9.56 -6.51 15.04
C VAL A 113 10.02 -7.86 15.55
#